data_AF-A0A9W6DDZ7-F1
#
_entry.id   AF-A0A9W6DDZ7-F1
#
_cell.length_a   1.000
_cell.length_b   1.000
_cell.length_c   1.000
_cell.angle_alpha   90.00
_cell.angle_beta   90.00
_cell.angle_gamma   90.00
#
_symmetry.space_group_name_H-M   'P 1'
#
loop_
_entity.id
_entity.type
_entity.pdbx_description
1 polymer ?
#
loop_
_entity_poly.entity_id
_entity_poly.type
_entity_poly.pdbx_seq_one_letter_code
_entity_poly.pdbx_strand_id
1 'polypeptide(L)'
;MHIPYDLGYKEDEQQTVNNYFYSFSNTYDVKKLMENYNVAQRNKEYAQNLIKNIEQYQMDLYNRCQEIQQTIFEKIIYFERYTYWYDNKVNFDLLIISNPVGKDIKNKYYKTIEKYKFSGRERHLAIRKYKELCNLYPNMKTVKKGFDTT
;
A
#
# COMPACT_ATOMS: atom_id res chain seq x y z
N MET A 1 -1.18 16.58 13.95
CA MET A 1 -1.74 15.40 14.63
C MET A 1 -1.30 14.19 13.83
N HIS A 2 -0.29 13.49 14.33
CA HIS A 2 0.40 12.40 13.65
C HIS A 2 -0.32 11.10 14.07
N ILE A 3 -1.00 10.43 13.14
CA ILE A 3 -1.54 9.10 13.38
C ILE A 3 -0.49 8.15 12.83
N PRO A 4 0.26 7.42 13.68
CA PRO A 4 1.22 6.45 13.19
C PRO A 4 0.43 5.27 12.61
N TYR A 5 0.49 5.11 11.28
CA TYR A 5 0.11 3.87 10.63
C TYR A 5 1.29 2.90 10.76
N ASP A 6 1.46 2.34 11.96
CA ASP A 6 2.24 1.13 12.15
C ASP A 6 1.25 -0.03 12.31
N LEU A 7 0.64 -0.43 11.20
CA LEU A 7 0.00 -1.73 11.08
C LEU A 7 1.11 -2.74 10.80
N GLY A 8 1.94 -2.98 11.83
CA GLY A 8 2.85 -4.10 11.88
C GLY A 8 2.04 -5.39 11.89
N TYR A 9 1.55 -5.81 10.73
CA TYR A 9 1.12 -7.18 10.50
C TYR A 9 2.38 -8.05 10.60
N LYS A 10 2.68 -8.48 11.82
CA LYS A 10 3.37 -9.75 11.99
C LYS A 10 2.42 -10.80 11.41
N GLU A 11 2.84 -11.40 10.31
CA GLU A 11 2.33 -12.70 9.89
C GLU A 11 2.33 -13.60 11.14
N ASP A 12 1.22 -14.28 11.39
CA ASP A 12 0.97 -15.24 12.49
C ASP A 12 0.30 -14.76 13.79
N GLU A 13 -0.55 -13.74 13.74
CA GLU A 13 -1.64 -13.63 14.72
C GLU A 13 -2.99 -13.57 13.99
N GLN A 14 -3.56 -14.74 13.69
CA GLN A 14 -5.01 -14.85 13.62
C GLN A 14 -5.53 -14.31 14.96
N GLN A 15 -5.98 -13.05 15.01
CA GLN A 15 -6.95 -12.64 16.02
C GLN A 15 -8.23 -13.41 15.70
N THR A 16 -8.26 -14.68 16.10
CA THR A 16 -9.49 -15.40 16.35
C THR A 16 -10.27 -14.51 17.30
N VAL A 17 -11.35 -13.91 16.81
CA VAL A 17 -12.40 -13.37 17.66
C VAL A 17 -12.91 -14.59 18.44
N ASN A 18 -12.32 -14.81 19.60
CA ASN A 18 -12.59 -15.96 20.44
C ASN A 18 -14.00 -15.79 21.02
N ASN A 19 -15.01 -16.25 20.27
CA ASN A 19 -16.40 -16.32 20.70
C ASN A 19 -16.59 -17.53 21.64
N TYR A 20 -15.89 -17.52 22.78
CA TYR A 20 -16.21 -18.43 23.87
C TYR A 20 -17.43 -17.91 24.61
N PHE A 21 -18.62 -18.27 24.12
CA PHE A 21 -19.84 -18.16 24.91
C PHE A 21 -19.81 -19.31 25.93
N TYR A 22 -19.38 -19.02 27.16
CA TYR A 22 -19.41 -20.00 28.25
C TYR A 22 -20.85 -20.49 28.44
N SER A 23 -21.02 -21.82 28.49
CA SER A 23 -22.31 -22.43 28.81
C SER A 23 -22.76 -21.97 30.20
N PHE A 24 -23.80 -21.15 30.26
CA PHE A 24 -24.35 -20.60 31.51
C PHE A 24 -25.32 -21.58 32.20
N SER A 25 -25.73 -22.65 31.51
CA SER A 25 -26.78 -23.60 31.95
C SER A 25 -26.54 -24.24 33.32
N ASN A 26 -25.29 -24.40 33.74
CA ASN A 26 -24.92 -25.00 35.03
C ASN A 26 -24.45 -23.96 36.07
N THR A 27 -24.59 -22.65 35.79
CA THR A 27 -24.19 -21.59 36.72
C THR A 27 -25.39 -21.12 37.53
N TYR A 28 -25.38 -21.39 38.84
CA TYR A 28 -26.41 -20.95 39.78
C TYR A 28 -26.02 -19.67 40.55
N ASP A 29 -24.86 -19.07 40.23
CA ASP A 29 -24.40 -17.80 40.79
C ASP A 29 -24.90 -16.62 39.93
N VAL A 30 -25.89 -15.90 40.46
CA VAL A 30 -26.50 -14.74 39.80
C VAL A 30 -25.48 -13.63 39.52
N LYS A 31 -24.54 -13.38 40.43
CA LYS A 31 -23.54 -12.33 40.26
C LYS A 31 -22.65 -12.65 39.07
N LYS A 32 -22.20 -13.90 38.97
CA LYS A 32 -21.39 -14.39 37.84
C LYS A 32 -22.14 -14.35 36.51
N LEU A 33 -23.43 -14.69 36.51
CA LEU A 33 -24.27 -14.56 35.31
C LEU A 33 -24.40 -13.11 34.85
N MET A 34 -24.60 -12.18 35.78
CA MET A 34 -24.70 -10.74 35.48
C MET A 34 -23.36 -10.15 35.00
N GLU A 35 -22.24 -10.57 35.56
CA GLU A 35 -20.90 -10.18 35.07
C GLU A 35 -20.68 -10.63 33.63
N ASN A 36 -21.03 -11.89 33.31
CA ASN A 36 -20.94 -12.42 31.94
C ASN A 36 -21.87 -11.68 30.97
N TYR A 37 -23.11 -11.37 31.38
CA TYR A 37 -24.04 -10.56 30.60
C TYR A 37 -23.44 -9.18 30.27
N ASN A 38 -22.87 -8.50 31.27
CA ASN A 38 -22.26 -7.19 31.08
C ASN A 38 -21.03 -7.24 30.14
N VAL A 39 -20.23 -8.31 30.20
CA VAL A 39 -19.13 -8.54 29.24
C VAL A 39 -19.68 -8.76 27.83
N ALA A 40 -20.71 -9.60 27.67
CA ALA A 40 -21.33 -9.84 26.37
C ALA A 40 -21.93 -8.55 25.77
N GLN A 41 -22.55 -7.70 26.59
CA GLN A 41 -23.09 -6.41 26.16
C GLN A 41 -21.98 -5.46 25.68
N ARG A 42 -20.86 -5.36 26.40
CA ARG A 42 -19.69 -4.56 25.97
C ARG A 42 -19.09 -5.08 24.66
N ASN A 43 -18.99 -6.41 24.51
CA ASN A 43 -18.47 -7.02 23.29
C ASN A 43 -19.40 -6.76 22.09
N LYS A 44 -20.72 -6.75 22.32
CA LYS A 44 -21.71 -6.35 21.30
C LYS A 44 -21.50 -4.91 20.85
N GLU A 45 -21.34 -3.97 21.79
CA GLU A 45 -21.09 -2.55 21.48
C GLU A 45 -19.76 -2.37 20.71
N TYR A 46 -18.72 -3.09 21.13
CA TYR A 46 -17.44 -3.09 20.43
C TYR A 46 -17.57 -3.62 18.99
N ALA A 47 -18.26 -4.74 18.79
CA ALA A 47 -18.52 -5.31 17.47
C ALA A 47 -19.32 -4.34 16.58
N GLN A 48 -20.30 -3.62 17.13
CA GLN A 48 -21.04 -2.61 16.39
C GLN A 48 -20.16 -1.43 15.95
N ASN A 49 -19.20 -1.01 16.78
CA ASN A 49 -18.24 0.03 16.40
C ASN A 49 -17.27 -0.46 15.33
N LEU A 50 -16.82 -1.73 15.41
CA LEU A 50 -16.01 -2.34 14.36
C LEU A 50 -16.75 -2.38 13.01
N ILE A 51 -18.03 -2.76 13.01
CA ILE A 51 -18.86 -2.75 11.79
C ILE A 51 -18.88 -1.35 11.18
N LYS A 52 -19.16 -0.30 11.96
CA LYS A 52 -19.15 1.10 11.47
C LYS A 52 -17.80 1.51 10.88
N ASN A 53 -16.70 1.11 11.52
CA ASN A 53 -15.36 1.43 11.01
C ASN A 53 -15.08 0.71 9.68
N ILE A 54 -15.53 -0.55 9.54
CA ILE A 54 -15.41 -1.31 8.29
C ILE A 54 -16.26 -0.67 7.19
N GLU A 55 -17.49 -0.26 7.49
CA GLU A 55 -18.36 0.42 6.55
C GLU A 55 -17.75 1.75 6.06
N GLN A 56 -17.19 2.54 6.98
CA GLN A 56 -16.48 3.77 6.62
C GLN A 56 -15.28 3.47 5.72
N TYR A 57 -14.48 2.46 6.06
CA TYR A 57 -13.32 2.06 5.27
C TYR A 57 -13.72 1.61 3.85
N GLN A 58 -14.82 0.86 3.71
CA GLN A 58 -15.36 0.48 2.40
C GLN A 58 -15.77 1.70 1.58
N MET A 59 -16.42 2.69 2.21
CA MET A 59 -16.80 3.93 1.55
C MET A 59 -15.58 4.74 1.11
N ASP A 60 -14.56 4.83 1.96
CA ASP A 60 -13.31 5.54 1.64
C ASP A 60 -12.58 4.88 0.46
N LEU A 61 -12.54 3.54 0.42
CA LEU A 61 -12.00 2.78 -0.72
C LEU A 61 -12.80 3.04 -2.00
N TYR A 62 -14.13 3.00 -1.92
CA TYR A 62 -14.98 3.28 -3.07
C TYR A 62 -14.77 4.69 -3.62
N ASN A 63 -14.77 5.70 -2.73
CA ASN A 63 -14.49 7.08 -3.10
C ASN A 63 -13.12 7.21 -3.75
N ARG A 64 -12.11 6.53 -3.20
CA ARG A 64 -10.77 6.52 -3.78
C ARG A 64 -10.74 5.87 -5.17
N CYS A 65 -11.51 4.81 -5.40
CA CYS A 65 -11.65 4.22 -6.73
C CYS A 65 -12.28 5.19 -7.72
N GLN A 66 -13.32 5.92 -7.31
CA GLN A 66 -13.97 6.94 -8.16
C GLN A 66 -12.99 8.08 -8.51
N GLU A 67 -12.24 8.57 -7.53
CA GLU A 67 -11.19 9.57 -7.77
C GLU A 67 -10.14 9.08 -8.79
N ILE A 68 -9.68 7.84 -8.64
CA ILE A 68 -8.70 7.24 -9.56
C ILE A 68 -9.29 7.11 -10.98
N GLN A 69 -10.55 6.69 -11.13
CA GLN A 69 -11.21 6.57 -12.42
C GLN A 69 -11.30 7.91 -13.16
N GLN A 70 -11.47 9.01 -12.43
CA GLN A 70 -11.54 10.37 -12.98
C GLN A 70 -10.16 11.02 -13.15
N THR A 71 -9.10 10.40 -12.63
CA THR A 71 -7.74 10.95 -12.69
C THR A 71 -7.15 10.76 -14.08
N ILE A 72 -6.61 11.84 -14.64
CA ILE A 72 -5.83 11.78 -15.88
C ILE A 72 -4.45 11.23 -15.56
N PHE A 73 -4.02 10.22 -16.32
CA PHE A 73 -2.69 9.62 -16.19
C PHE A 73 -1.82 9.91 -17.42
N GLU A 74 -0.56 10.22 -17.17
CA GLU A 74 0.48 10.22 -18.20
C GLU A 74 1.34 8.96 -18.09
N LYS A 75 1.73 8.39 -19.23
CA LYS A 75 2.73 7.31 -19.26
C LYS A 75 4.12 7.91 -19.30
N ILE A 76 4.98 7.45 -18.40
CA ILE A 76 6.36 7.94 -18.26
C ILE A 76 7.33 6.77 -18.35
N ILE A 77 8.41 6.95 -19.10
CA ILE A 77 9.61 6.12 -18.99
C ILE A 77 10.50 6.74 -17.91
N TYR A 78 10.59 6.07 -16.77
CA TYR A 78 11.38 6.51 -15.63
C TYR A 78 12.66 5.69 -15.53
N PHE A 79 13.81 6.35 -15.56
CA PHE A 79 15.12 5.72 -15.47
C PHE A 79 15.87 6.32 -14.28
N GLU A 80 16.18 5.49 -13.29
CA GLU A 80 16.86 5.91 -12.07
C GLU A 80 18.15 5.13 -11.88
N ARG A 81 19.22 5.87 -11.62
CA ARG A 81 20.45 5.33 -11.05
C ARG A 81 20.43 5.62 -9.55
N TYR A 82 20.66 4.60 -8.75
CA TYR A 82 20.70 4.71 -7.30
C TYR A 82 21.77 3.79 -6.72
N THR A 83 22.18 4.08 -5.50
CA THR A 83 23.07 3.21 -4.72
C THR A 83 22.23 2.55 -3.63
N TYR A 84 22.27 1.22 -3.55
CA TYR A 84 21.57 0.51 -2.49
C TYR A 84 22.27 0.78 -1.15
N TRP A 85 21.53 1.15 -0.12
CA TRP A 85 22.10 1.51 1.19
C TRP A 85 22.79 0.32 1.88
N TYR A 86 22.32 -0.90 1.62
CA TYR A 86 22.79 -2.11 2.28
C TYR A 86 24.16 -2.59 1.77
N ASP A 87 24.38 -2.57 0.46
CA ASP A 87 25.61 -3.12 -0.14
C ASP A 87 26.45 -2.09 -0.89
N ASN A 88 26.06 -0.80 -0.85
CA ASN A 88 26.69 0.31 -1.54
C ASN A 88 26.91 0.07 -3.05
N LYS A 89 26.12 -0.82 -3.66
CA LYS A 89 26.23 -1.08 -5.09
C LYS A 89 25.33 -0.15 -5.87
N VAL A 90 25.88 0.35 -6.98
CA VAL A 90 25.10 1.08 -7.98
C VAL A 90 24.15 0.11 -8.68
N ASN A 91 22.90 0.51 -8.78
CA ASN A 91 21.84 -0.17 -9.51
C ASN A 91 21.10 0.81 -10.41
N PHE A 92 20.43 0.27 -11.41
CA PHE A 92 19.59 1.01 -12.32
C PHE A 92 18.20 0.39 -12.37
N ASP A 93 17.18 1.20 -12.11
CA ASP A 93 15.79 0.82 -12.30
C ASP A 93 15.26 1.58 -13.53
N LEU A 94 14.68 0.82 -14.47
CA LEU A 94 14.00 1.36 -15.63
C LEU A 94 12.54 0.90 -15.57
N LEU A 95 11.61 1.84 -15.55
CA LEU A 95 10.20 1.62 -15.33
C LEU A 95 9.38 2.28 -16.45
N ILE A 96 8.33 1.61 -16.90
CA ILE A 96 7.21 2.29 -17.56
C ILE A 96 6.13 2.44 -16.51
N ILE A 97 5.76 3.68 -16.19
CA ILE A 97 4.79 3.98 -15.14
C ILE A 97 3.59 4.75 -15.69
N SER A 98 2.43 4.49 -15.10
CA SER A 98 1.24 5.35 -15.23
C SER A 98 1.25 6.32 -14.06
N ASN A 99 1.60 7.57 -14.32
CA ASN A 99 1.73 8.60 -13.31
C ASN A 99 0.51 9.53 -13.36
N PRO A 100 -0.19 9.77 -12.23
CA PRO A 100 -1.32 10.68 -12.20
C PRO A 100 -0.86 12.13 -12.42
N VAL A 101 -1.65 12.90 -13.16
CA VAL A 101 -1.41 14.32 -13.50
C VAL A 101 -2.37 15.20 -12.71
N GLY A 102 -1.85 16.18 -11.95
CA GLY A 102 -2.67 17.10 -11.14
C GLY A 102 -1.90 17.72 -9.97
N LYS A 103 -2.43 18.82 -9.40
CA LYS A 103 -1.78 19.60 -8.32
C LYS A 103 -2.02 19.03 -6.91
N ASP A 104 -3.07 18.25 -6.69
CA ASP A 104 -3.50 17.79 -5.35
C ASP A 104 -3.30 16.28 -5.07
N ILE A 105 -2.37 15.63 -5.77
CA ILE A 105 -2.10 14.20 -5.58
C ILE A 105 -1.19 14.02 -4.35
N LYS A 106 -1.80 14.02 -3.17
CA LYS A 106 -1.11 13.99 -1.86
C LYS A 106 -0.30 12.72 -1.59
N ASN A 107 -0.54 11.62 -2.32
CA ASN A 107 0.22 10.37 -2.22
C ASN A 107 0.43 9.80 -3.62
N LYS A 108 1.62 10.04 -4.20
CA LYS A 108 2.00 9.60 -5.56
C LYS A 108 2.33 8.11 -5.58
N TYR A 109 1.32 7.27 -5.49
CA TYR A 109 1.45 5.89 -5.94
C TYR A 109 1.24 5.87 -7.45
N TYR A 110 2.33 5.75 -8.20
CA TYR A 110 2.26 5.47 -9.63
C TYR A 110 2.00 3.97 -9.84
N LYS A 111 1.28 3.62 -10.90
CA LYS A 111 1.16 2.21 -11.29
C LYS A 111 2.36 1.83 -12.14
N THR A 112 3.13 0.85 -11.71
CA THR A 112 4.19 0.26 -12.55
C THR A 112 3.53 -0.63 -13.60
N ILE A 113 3.81 -0.37 -14.87
CA ILE A 113 3.35 -1.18 -16.02
C ILE A 113 4.42 -2.20 -16.35
N GLU A 114 5.68 -1.75 -16.47
CA GLU A 114 6.83 -2.61 -16.72
C GLU A 114 8.00 -2.18 -15.83
N LYS A 115 8.82 -3.16 -15.44
CA LYS A 115 10.00 -2.95 -14.60
C LYS A 115 11.17 -3.78 -15.07
N TYR A 116 12.30 -3.11 -15.23
CA TYR A 116 13.59 -3.69 -15.52
C TYR A 116 14.59 -3.23 -14.46
N LYS A 117 15.35 -4.17 -13.91
CA LYS A 117 16.42 -3.88 -12.95
C LYS A 117 17.74 -4.31 -13.56
N PHE A 118 18.76 -3.48 -13.37
CA PHE A 118 20.11 -3.76 -13.84
C PHE A 118 21.10 -3.45 -12.73
N SER A 119 22.09 -4.30 -12.57
CA SER A 119 23.23 -4.04 -11.69
C SER A 119 24.16 -2.98 -12.29
N GLY A 120 25.09 -2.47 -11.47
CA GLY A 120 26.12 -1.52 -11.91
C GLY A 120 26.94 -2.01 -13.13
N ARG A 121 27.22 -3.31 -13.19
CA ARG A 121 27.97 -3.94 -14.30
C ARG A 121 27.20 -3.92 -15.62
N GLU A 122 25.88 -3.80 -15.55
CA GLU A 122 24.96 -3.83 -16.68
C GLU A 122 24.53 -2.42 -17.13
N ARG A 123 25.27 -1.37 -16.72
CA ARG A 123 25.01 0.02 -17.12
C ARG A 123 24.75 0.18 -18.62
N HIS A 124 25.57 -0.46 -19.45
CA HIS A 124 25.45 -0.39 -20.90
C HIS A 124 24.15 -1.03 -21.41
N LEU A 125 23.73 -2.15 -20.81
CA LEU A 125 22.45 -2.81 -21.10
C LEU A 125 21.27 -1.92 -20.68
N ALA A 126 21.35 -1.33 -19.48
CA ALA A 126 20.32 -0.42 -18.96
C ALA A 126 20.11 0.79 -19.88
N ILE A 127 21.21 1.43 -20.31
CA ILE A 127 21.15 2.57 -21.25
C ILE A 127 20.62 2.14 -22.62
N ARG A 128 21.04 0.97 -23.12
CA ARG A 128 20.54 0.44 -24.39
C ARG A 128 19.03 0.19 -24.33
N LYS A 129 18.54 -0.46 -23.28
CA LYS A 129 17.11 -0.72 -23.10
C LYS A 129 16.32 0.58 -22.92
N TYR A 130 16.86 1.55 -22.19
CA TYR A 130 16.24 2.87 -22.08
C TYR A 130 16.06 3.54 -23.45
N LYS A 131 17.11 3.55 -24.29
CA LYS A 131 17.03 4.10 -25.65
C LYS A 131 16.02 3.35 -26.53
N GLU A 132 16.00 2.03 -26.44
CA GLU A 132 15.02 1.18 -27.12
C GLU A 132 13.59 1.55 -26.74
N LEU A 133 13.30 1.70 -25.44
CA LEU A 133 11.97 2.11 -24.96
C LEU A 133 11.60 3.52 -25.42
N CYS A 134 12.54 4.48 -25.39
CA CYS A 134 12.30 5.83 -25.93
C CYS A 134 11.95 5.80 -27.42
N ASN A 135 12.59 4.94 -28.19
CA ASN A 135 12.31 4.81 -29.63
C ASN A 135 10.97 4.12 -29.89
N LEU A 136 10.62 3.12 -29.07
CA LEU A 136 9.35 2.40 -29.18
C LEU A 136 8.16 3.27 -28.77
N TYR A 137 8.38 4.19 -27.82
CA TYR A 137 7.36 5.07 -27.27
C TYR A 137 7.77 6.55 -27.34
N PRO A 138 7.88 7.13 -28.55
CA PRO A 138 8.45 8.47 -28.75
C PRO A 138 7.60 9.59 -28.11
N ASN A 139 6.31 9.34 -27.87
CA ASN A 139 5.39 10.31 -27.27
C ASN A 139 5.31 10.21 -25.74
N MET A 140 6.03 9.26 -25.12
CA MET A 140 6.07 9.16 -23.66
C MET A 140 7.06 10.16 -23.08
N LYS A 141 6.66 10.79 -21.98
CA LYS A 141 7.56 11.61 -21.18
C LYS A 141 8.68 10.74 -20.62
N THR A 142 9.89 11.28 -20.58
CA THR A 142 11.04 10.59 -20.00
C THR A 142 11.53 11.33 -18.76
N VAL A 143 11.88 10.58 -17.72
CA VAL A 143 12.44 11.12 -16.49
C VAL A 143 13.71 10.33 -16.19
N LYS A 144 14.81 11.06 -15.97
CA LYS A 144 16.08 10.48 -15.53
C LYS A 144 16.43 11.03 -14.16
N LYS A 145 16.89 10.18 -13.25
CA LYS A 145 17.31 10.57 -11.90
C LYS A 145 18.61 9.87 -11.49
N GLY A 146 19.48 10.59 -10.79
CA GLY A 146 20.77 10.05 -10.32
C GLY A 146 21.84 9.90 -11.41
N PHE A 147 21.61 10.52 -12.57
CA PHE A 147 22.56 10.58 -13.69
C PHE A 147 23.35 11.90 -13.73
N ASP A 148 22.97 12.90 -12.94
CA ASP A 148 23.68 14.16 -12.80
C ASP A 148 24.84 13.97 -11.82
N THR A 149 25.96 13.43 -12.32
CA THR A 149 27.28 13.48 -11.68
C THR A 149 28.33 13.16 -12.74
N THR A 150 28.67 14.19 -13.52
CA THR A 150 30.01 14.56 -14.02
C THR A 150 29.90 15.89 -14.73
#